data_AF-A0A9D6IYY9-F1
#
_entry.id   AF-A0A9D6IYY9-F1
#
_cell.length_a   1.000
_cell.length_b   1.000
_cell.length_c   1.000
_cell.angle_alpha   90.00
_cell.angle_beta   90.00
_cell.angle_gamma   90.00
#
_symmetry.space_group_name_H-M   'P 1'
#
loop_
_entity.id
_entity.type
_entity.pdbx_description
1 polymer ?
#
loop_
_entity_poly.entity_id
_entity_poly.type
_entity_poly.pdbx_seq_one_letter_code
_entity_poly.pdbx_strand_id
1 'polypeptide(L)'
;MTTVELKLSLPDELAAEVEAAGLLTPETLEALLKVALRARRAKAFFDAADAFAAANLPPMSMREIQDEIDAVRRADLGNAAGR
;
A
#
# COMPACT_ATOMS: atom_id res chain seq x y z
N MET A 1 -18.51 -6.19 8.11
CA MET A 1 -17.91 -5.36 9.18
C MET A 1 -17.14 -6.31 10.08
N THR A 2 -15.88 -5.98 10.38
CA THR A 2 -15.03 -6.78 11.27
C THR A 2 -14.72 -5.92 12.48
N THR A 3 -14.90 -6.47 13.68
CA THR A 3 -14.57 -5.78 14.93
C THR A 3 -13.14 -6.08 15.34
N VAL A 4 -12.40 -5.06 15.74
CA VAL A 4 -11.03 -5.17 16.25
C VAL A 4 -10.97 -4.45 17.58
N GLU A 5 -10.48 -5.12 18.61
CA GLU A 5 -10.24 -4.53 19.92
C GLU A 5 -8.82 -3.93 19.97
N LEU A 6 -8.72 -2.67 20.38
CA LEU A 6 -7.43 -1.98 20.57
C LEU A 6 -7.29 -1.52 22.01
N LYS A 7 -6.13 -1.81 22.61
CA LYS A 7 -5.69 -1.21 23.87
C LYS A 7 -4.61 -0.18 23.58
N LEU A 8 -4.87 1.06 23.99
CA LEU A 8 -3.95 2.19 23.81
C LEU A 8 -3.46 2.67 25.18
N SER A 9 -2.20 3.07 25.25
CA SER A 9 -1.64 3.77 26.41
C SER A 9 -1.26 5.16 25.94
N LEU A 10 -1.92 6.17 26.50
CA LEU A 10 -1.73 7.57 26.21
C LEU A 10 -1.43 8.30 27.53
N PRO A 11 -0.69 9.41 27.52
CA PRO A 11 -0.65 10.31 28.65
C PRO A 11 -2.06 10.76 29.03
N ASP A 12 -2.37 10.83 30.33
CA ASP A 12 -3.73 11.09 30.82
C ASP A 12 -4.33 12.39 30.26
N GLU A 13 -3.52 13.46 30.16
CA GLU A 13 -3.93 14.74 29.59
C GLU A 13 -4.32 14.61 28.12
N LEU A 14 -3.52 13.88 27.35
CA LEU A 14 -3.82 13.62 25.94
C LEU A 14 -5.06 12.75 25.80
N ALA A 15 -5.21 11.71 26.62
CA ALA A 15 -6.38 10.82 26.60
C ALA A 15 -7.68 11.61 26.82
N ALA A 16 -7.70 12.49 27.83
CA ALA A 16 -8.85 13.34 28.13
C ALA A 16 -9.16 14.31 26.98
N GLU A 17 -8.14 14.93 26.39
CA GLU A 17 -8.31 15.86 25.26
C GLU A 17 -8.88 15.17 24.02
N VAL A 18 -8.30 14.02 23.62
CA VAL A 18 -8.75 13.31 22.41
C VAL A 18 -10.12 12.66 22.59
N GLU A 19 -10.46 12.25 23.82
CA GLU A 19 -11.80 11.77 24.17
C GLU A 19 -12.82 12.91 24.10
N ALA A 20 -12.53 14.05 24.74
CA ALA A 20 -13.40 15.23 24.69
C ALA A 20 -13.61 15.76 23.26
N ALA A 21 -12.60 15.61 22.39
CA ALA A 21 -12.69 15.95 20.97
C ALA A 21 -13.41 14.88 20.12
N GLY A 22 -13.84 13.76 20.69
CA GLY A 22 -14.55 12.68 19.98
C GLY A 22 -13.66 11.88 19.01
N LEU A 23 -12.34 11.94 19.19
CA LEU A 23 -11.38 11.27 18.31
C LEU A 23 -11.25 9.77 18.59
N LEU A 24 -11.73 9.30 19.74
CA LEU A 24 -11.72 7.89 20.15
C LEU A 24 -13.03 7.14 19.84
N THR A 25 -13.91 7.73 19.03
CA THR A 25 -15.12 7.04 18.54
C THR A 25 -14.76 6.07 17.41
N PRO A 26 -15.51 4.95 17.24
CA PRO A 26 -15.28 4.02 16.15
C PRO A 26 -15.25 4.69 14.77
N GLU A 27 -16.14 5.64 14.53
CA GLU A 27 -16.29 6.34 13.25
C GLU A 27 -15.10 7.23 12.95
N THR A 28 -14.64 8.00 13.94
CA THR A 28 -13.47 8.87 13.78
C THR A 28 -12.20 8.04 13.64
N LEU A 29 -12.05 6.97 14.43
CA LEU A 29 -10.91 6.06 14.29
C LEU A 29 -10.86 5.39 12.91
N GLU A 30 -12.01 4.97 12.38
CA GLU A 30 -12.08 4.42 11.01
C GLU A 30 -11.62 5.46 9.97
N ALA A 31 -12.07 6.71 10.10
CA ALA A 31 -11.68 7.79 9.21
C ALA A 31 -10.17 8.07 9.28
N LEU A 32 -9.60 8.13 10.49
CA LEU A 32 -8.17 8.34 10.73
C LEU A 32 -7.34 7.20 10.12
N LEU A 33 -7.76 5.94 10.31
CA LEU A 33 -7.08 4.77 9.72
C LEU A 33 -7.11 4.81 8.19
N LYS A 34 -8.25 5.20 7.58
CA LYS A 34 -8.37 5.35 6.12
C LYS A 34 -7.42 6.42 5.58
N VAL A 35 -7.32 7.57 6.26
CA VAL A 35 -6.38 8.64 5.88
C VAL A 35 -4.94 8.16 5.99
N ALA A 36 -4.57 7.52 7.10
CA ALA A 36 -3.23 6.97 7.31
C ALA A 36 -2.84 5.95 6.24
N LEU A 37 -3.76 5.05 5.86
CA LEU A 37 -3.54 4.08 4.80
C LEU A 37 -3.35 4.73 3.43
N ARG A 38 -4.15 5.75 3.10
CA ARG A 38 -3.99 6.50 1.84
C ARG A 38 -2.63 7.18 1.76
N ALA A 39 -2.21 7.84 2.84
CA ALA A 39 -0.89 8.48 2.91
C ALA A 39 0.25 7.46 2.73
N ARG A 40 0.17 6.30 3.39
CA ARG A 40 1.17 5.23 3.20
C ARG A 40 1.23 4.70 1.77
N ARG A 41 0.08 4.52 1.12
CA ARG A 41 0.02 4.07 -0.28
C ARG A 41 0.62 5.11 -1.22
N ALA A 42 0.31 6.38 -1.03
CA ALA A 42 0.90 7.46 -1.81
C ALA A 42 2.43 7.51 -1.63
N LYS A 43 2.91 7.40 -0.38
CA LYS A 43 4.35 7.34 -0.10
C LYS A 43 5.01 6.17 -0.81
N ALA A 44 4.45 4.97 -0.70
CA ALA A 44 5.00 3.78 -1.35
C ALA A 44 5.07 3.91 -2.88
N PHE A 45 4.09 4.58 -3.50
CA PHE A 45 4.12 4.88 -4.93
C PHE A 45 5.28 5.79 -5.30
N PHE A 46 5.47 6.90 -4.59
CA PHE A 46 6.57 7.83 -4.87
C PHE A 46 7.93 7.22 -4.56
N ASP A 47 8.07 6.46 -3.47
CA ASP A 47 9.31 5.74 -3.16
C ASP A 47 9.70 4.78 -4.30
N ALA A 48 8.72 4.08 -4.90
CA ALA A 48 8.96 3.20 -6.04
C ALA A 48 9.31 3.97 -7.32
N ALA A 49 8.65 5.12 -7.56
CA ALA A 49 8.96 5.99 -8.69
C ALA A 49 10.38 6.56 -8.59
N ASP A 50 10.80 6.99 -7.41
CA ASP A 50 12.15 7.48 -7.13
C ASP A 50 13.19 6.38 -7.34
N ALA A 51 12.92 5.17 -6.85
CA ALA A 51 13.80 4.02 -7.07
C ALA A 51 13.93 3.67 -8.57
N PHE A 52 12.83 3.73 -9.33
CA PHE A 52 12.84 3.50 -10.78
C PHE A 52 13.63 4.57 -11.52
N ALA A 53 13.43 5.84 -11.17
CA ALA A 53 14.18 6.96 -11.76
C ALA A 53 15.69 6.84 -11.46
N ALA A 54 16.04 6.50 -10.22
CA ALA A 54 17.43 6.32 -9.79
C ALA A 54 18.13 5.14 -10.48
N ALA A 55 17.38 4.10 -10.86
CA ALA A 55 17.94 2.96 -11.58
C ALA A 55 18.44 3.32 -12.99
N ASN A 56 18.04 4.49 -13.53
CA ASN A 56 18.48 5.05 -14.82
C ASN A 56 18.52 3.99 -15.94
N LEU A 57 17.46 3.18 -16.02
CA LEU A 57 17.39 2.05 -16.94
C LEU A 57 17.25 2.57 -18.37
N PRO A 58 17.93 1.95 -19.35
CA PRO A 58 17.76 2.33 -20.74
C PRO A 58 16.32 2.07 -21.21
N PRO A 59 15.77 2.92 -22.09
CA PRO A 59 14.44 2.70 -22.64
C PRO A 59 14.42 1.43 -23.48
N MET A 60 13.40 0.59 -23.27
CA MET A 60 13.15 -0.59 -24.10
C MET A 60 12.27 -0.22 -25.30
N SER A 61 12.51 -0.84 -26.45
CA SER A 61 11.61 -0.76 -27.60
C SER A 61 10.34 -1.56 -27.36
N MET A 62 9.25 -1.18 -28.04
CA MET A 62 7.98 -1.91 -27.95
C MET A 62 8.12 -3.40 -28.33
N ARG A 63 9.04 -3.72 -29.25
CA ARG A 63 9.32 -5.10 -29.64
C ARG A 63 9.97 -5.87 -28.50
N GLU A 64 11.01 -5.32 -27.87
CA GLU A 64 11.69 -5.95 -26.73
C GLU A 64 10.72 -6.16 -25.56
N ILE A 65 9.83 -5.19 -25.30
CA ILE A 65 8.76 -5.34 -24.29
C ILE A 65 7.82 -6.49 -24.65
N GLN A 66 7.40 -6.59 -25.92
CA GLN A 66 6.48 -7.63 -26.38
C GLN A 66 7.11 -9.03 -26.30
N ASP A 67 8.38 -9.16 -26.69
CA ASP A 67 9.12 -10.41 -26.65
C ASP A 67 9.25 -10.94 -25.20
N GLU A 68 9.51 -10.04 -24.24
CA GLU A 68 9.58 -10.37 -22.79
C GLU A 68 8.22 -10.81 -22.25
N ILE A 69 7.15 -10.07 -22.55
CA ILE A 69 5.78 -10.42 -22.14
C ILE A 69 5.39 -11.80 -22.67
N ASP A 70 5.69 -12.09 -23.94
CA ASP A 70 5.36 -13.38 -24.54
C ASP A 70 6.20 -14.51 -23.95
N ALA A 71 7.45 -14.25 -23.56
CA ALA A 71 8.28 -15.23 -22.85
C ALA A 71 7.69 -15.61 -21.48
N VAL A 72 7.29 -14.62 -20.68
CA VAL A 72 6.65 -14.87 -19.36
C VAL A 72 5.33 -15.62 -19.53
N ARG A 73 4.47 -15.20 -20.47
CA ARG A 73 3.18 -15.86 -20.72
C ARG A 73 3.35 -17.32 -21.17
N ARG A 74 4.34 -17.61 -22.03
CA ARG A 74 4.66 -18.99 -22.43
C ARG A 74 5.10 -19.83 -21.22
N ALA A 75 5.89 -19.25 -20.31
CA ALA A 75 6.32 -19.93 -19.08
C ALA A 75 5.14 -20.22 -18.14
N ASP A 76 4.25 -19.25 -17.94
CA ASP A 76 3.06 -19.42 -17.09
C ASP A 76 2.09 -20.47 -17.64
N LEU A 77 1.87 -20.47 -18.96
CA LEU A 77 1.04 -21.48 -19.63
C LEU A 77 1.67 -22.88 -19.56
N GLY A 78 3.00 -22.98 -19.64
CA GLY A 78 3.73 -24.23 -19.44
C GLY A 78 3.59 -24.78 -18.01
N ASN A 79 3.59 -23.90 -17.01
CA ASN A 79 3.38 -24.27 -15.61
C ASN A 79 1.94 -24.70 -15.29
N ALA A 80 0.95 -24.13 -15.99
CA ALA A 80 -0.46 -24.51 -15.84
C ALA A 80 -0.82 -25.84 -16.54
N ALA A 81 -0.15 -26.18 -17.65
CA ALA A 81 -0.34 -27.45 -18.36
C ALA A 81 0.40 -28.64 -17.72
N GLY A 82 1.32 -28.38 -16.77
CA GLY A 82 2.06 -29.40 -16.02
C GLY A 82 1.47 -29.77 -14.65
N ARG A 83 0.22 -29.34 -14.35
CA ARG A 83 -0.51 -29.67 -13.12
C ARG A 83 -1.78 -30.45 -13.40
#